data_AF-A0A8K0I1J2-F1
#
_entry.id   AF-A0A8K0I1J2-F1
#
_cell.length_a   1.000
_cell.length_b   1.000
_cell.length_c   1.000
_cell.angle_alpha   90.00
_cell.angle_beta   90.00
_cell.angle_gamma   90.00
#
_symmetry.space_group_name_H-M   'P 1'
#
loop_
_entity.id
_entity.type
_entity.pdbx_description
1 polymer ?
#
loop_
_entity_poly.entity_id
_entity_poly.type
_entity_poly.pdbx_seq_one_letter_code
_entity_poly.pdbx_strand_id
1 'polypeptide(L)'
;MILAAITALNEKNGSNKSAISKYIESSYGELPQSHSSLLTAHLARMKESGELLLIKNNYVKPGPDAPPKRGRGRPPKPKPVLPPGGVNAMSAPFLFSNLDLMDSIATIMDHFN
;
A
#
# COMPACT_ATOMS: atom_id res chain seq x y z
N MET A 1 11.40 16.93 0.00
CA MET A 1 10.25 17.85 -0.13
C MET A 1 9.14 17.54 0.85
N ILE A 2 8.54 16.34 0.85
CA ILE A 2 7.40 16.02 1.73
C ILE A 2 7.75 16.09 3.22
N LEU A 3 8.89 15.52 3.65
CA LEU A 3 9.32 15.60 5.06
C LEU A 3 9.54 17.05 5.51
N ALA A 4 10.13 17.88 4.65
CA ALA A 4 10.34 19.30 4.90
C ALA A 4 9.00 20.05 5.07
N ALA A 5 8.01 19.74 4.22
CA ALA A 5 6.66 20.28 4.33
C ALA A 5 6.00 19.90 5.66
N ILE A 6 6.05 18.63 6.03
CA ILE A 6 5.47 18.16 7.32
C ILE A 6 6.19 18.82 8.51
N THR A 7 7.51 19.00 8.44
CA THR A 7 8.25 19.70 9.51
C THR A 7 7.93 21.19 9.57
N ALA A 8 7.70 21.84 8.44
CA ALA A 8 7.41 23.26 8.38
C ALA A 8 5.98 23.58 8.82
N LEU A 9 5.01 22.72 8.48
CA LEU A 9 3.63 22.84 8.93
C LEU A 9 3.49 22.59 10.44
N ASN A 10 4.34 21.71 11.02
CA ASN A 10 4.44 21.43 12.45
C ASN A 10 3.08 21.21 13.16
N GLU A 11 2.13 20.59 12.46
CA GLU A 11 0.79 20.36 12.97
C GLU A 11 0.79 19.21 13.98
N LYS A 12 0.11 19.41 15.14
CA LYS A 12 0.09 18.45 16.25
C LYS A 12 -0.38 17.05 15.86
N ASN A 13 -1.28 16.94 14.88
CA ASN A 13 -1.85 15.68 14.40
C ASN A 13 -1.27 15.24 13.04
N GLY A 14 -0.20 15.91 12.58
CA GLY A 14 0.34 15.80 11.23
C GLY A 14 -0.49 16.55 10.20
N SER A 15 -0.07 16.39 8.94
CA SER A 15 -0.58 17.19 7.83
C SER A 15 -1.30 16.36 6.80
N ASN A 16 -2.43 16.87 6.33
CA ASN A 16 -3.18 16.24 5.25
C ASN A 16 -2.53 16.52 3.88
N LYS A 17 -2.95 15.75 2.87
CA LYS A 17 -2.42 15.87 1.50
C LYS A 17 -2.56 17.30 0.94
N SER A 18 -3.67 18.00 1.20
CA SER A 18 -3.91 19.34 0.66
C SER A 18 -2.97 20.37 1.27
N ALA A 19 -2.74 20.32 2.58
CA ALA A 19 -1.81 21.20 3.27
C ALA A 19 -0.37 21.01 2.75
N ILE A 20 0.03 19.75 2.54
CA ILE A 20 1.34 19.42 1.96
C ILE A 20 1.46 19.94 0.52
N SER A 21 0.44 19.73 -0.33
CA SER A 21 0.42 20.24 -1.72
C SER A 21 0.60 21.77 -1.74
N LYS A 22 -0.23 22.48 -0.97
CA LYS A 22 -0.18 23.95 -0.87
C LYS A 22 1.17 24.47 -0.40
N TYR A 23 1.79 23.80 0.58
CA TYR A 23 3.12 24.18 1.05
C TYR A 23 4.19 24.00 -0.03
N ILE A 24 4.11 22.91 -0.81
CA ILE A 24 5.09 22.65 -1.88
C ILE A 24 4.88 23.66 -3.02
N GLU A 25 3.63 23.95 -3.40
CA GLU A 25 3.28 24.98 -4.39
C GLU A 25 3.81 26.36 -3.97
N SER A 26 3.63 26.74 -2.71
CA SER A 26 4.10 28.04 -2.22
C SER A 26 5.62 28.13 -2.03
N SER A 27 6.28 27.03 -1.68
CA SER A 27 7.73 27.03 -1.40
C SER A 27 8.59 26.87 -2.65
N TYR A 28 8.07 26.18 -3.69
CA TYR A 28 8.86 25.81 -4.87
C TYR A 28 8.33 26.42 -6.18
N GLY A 29 7.18 27.11 -6.18
CA GLY A 29 6.68 27.85 -7.34
C GLY A 29 5.99 26.96 -8.38
N GLU A 30 6.31 27.15 -9.67
CA GLU A 30 5.70 26.39 -10.76
C GLU A 30 6.06 24.90 -10.67
N LEU A 31 5.04 24.10 -10.39
CA LEU A 31 5.11 22.65 -10.35
C LEU A 31 4.44 22.06 -11.60
N PRO A 32 4.87 20.87 -12.06
CA PRO A 32 4.21 20.21 -13.18
C PRO A 32 2.73 19.93 -12.87
N GLN A 33 1.88 19.94 -13.91
CA GLN A 33 0.44 19.61 -13.81
C GLN A 33 0.18 18.27 -13.09
N SER A 34 1.14 17.34 -13.17
CA SER A 34 1.10 16.02 -12.54
C SER A 34 1.43 16.02 -11.04
N HIS A 35 1.71 17.18 -10.43
CA HIS A 35 2.13 17.31 -9.03
C HIS A 35 1.24 16.55 -8.06
N SER A 36 -0.09 16.71 -8.15
CA SER A 36 -1.04 16.05 -7.24
C SER A 36 -0.98 14.52 -7.31
N SER A 37 -0.78 13.96 -8.50
CA SER A 37 -0.65 12.52 -8.71
C SER A 37 0.69 12.01 -8.17
N LEU A 38 1.78 12.69 -8.52
CA LEU A 38 3.13 12.36 -8.03
C LEU A 38 3.22 12.42 -6.50
N LEU A 39 2.62 13.44 -5.89
CA LEU A 39 2.53 13.59 -4.44
C LEU A 39 1.82 12.40 -3.81
N THR A 40 0.69 11.98 -4.39
CA THR A 40 -0.09 10.83 -3.90
C THR A 40 0.74 9.54 -3.94
N ALA A 41 1.40 9.27 -5.07
CA ALA A 41 2.26 8.10 -5.23
C ALA A 41 3.43 8.11 -4.23
N HIS A 42 4.04 9.28 -3.99
CA HIS A 42 5.14 9.42 -3.05
C HIS A 42 4.69 9.18 -1.60
N LEU A 43 3.57 9.78 -1.19
CA LEU A 43 3.00 9.60 0.14
C LEU A 43 2.66 8.12 0.42
N ALA A 44 2.11 7.41 -0.57
CA ALA A 44 1.84 5.98 -0.47
C ALA A 44 3.13 5.18 -0.23
N ARG A 45 4.18 5.41 -1.03
CA ARG A 45 5.49 4.74 -0.84
C ARG A 45 6.13 5.04 0.51
N MET A 46 6.04 6.28 1.00
CA MET A 46 6.57 6.67 2.30
C MET A 46 5.78 6.03 3.46
N LYS A 47 4.46 5.91 3.32
CA LYS A 47 3.62 5.17 4.27
C LYS A 47 4.00 3.67 4.29
N GLU A 48 4.19 3.08 3.13
CA GLU A 48 4.51 1.66 2.97
C GLU A 48 5.89 1.32 3.55
N SER A 49 6.91 2.11 3.21
CA SER A 49 8.26 2.02 3.77
C SER A 49 8.30 2.29 5.28
N GLY A 50 7.32 3.04 5.80
CA GLY A 50 7.25 3.39 7.22
C GLY A 50 7.99 4.67 7.57
N GLU A 51 8.37 5.48 6.59
CA GLU A 51 8.84 6.85 6.81
C GLU A 51 7.73 7.79 7.27
N LEU A 52 6.47 7.44 6.98
CA LEU A 52 5.28 8.16 7.43
C LEU A 52 4.25 7.19 8.01
N LEU A 53 3.47 7.67 8.98
CA LEU A 53 2.26 7.01 9.46
C LEU A 53 1.04 7.83 8.99
N LEU A 54 -0.05 7.13 8.67
CA LEU A 54 -1.32 7.76 8.30
C LEU A 54 -2.28 7.62 9.48
N ILE A 55 -2.60 8.72 10.14
CA ILE A 55 -3.48 8.78 11.31
C ILE A 55 -4.66 9.69 10.99
N LYS A 56 -5.88 9.15 10.96
CA LYS A 56 -7.11 9.93 10.67
C LYS A 56 -6.97 10.83 9.43
N ASN A 57 -6.40 10.28 8.34
CA ASN A 57 -6.13 10.98 7.07
C ASN A 57 -5.00 12.05 7.10
N ASN A 58 -4.24 12.14 8.19
CA ASN A 58 -3.06 13.00 8.29
C ASN A 58 -1.77 12.19 8.26
N TYR A 59 -0.77 12.71 7.56
CA TYR A 59 0.56 12.15 7.48
C TYR A 59 1.44 12.71 8.60
N VAL A 60 2.01 11.81 9.40
CA VAL A 60 2.92 12.13 10.51
C VAL A 60 4.22 11.37 10.38
N LYS A 61 5.32 11.95 10.87
CA LYS A 61 6.59 11.24 11.01
C LYS A 61 6.50 10.23 12.17
N PRO A 62 7.03 9.00 12.01
CA PRO A 62 7.22 8.08 13.13
C PRO A 62 8.13 8.72 14.18
N GLY A 63 7.83 8.50 15.45
CA GLY A 63 8.72 8.88 16.55
C GLY A 63 9.99 8.01 16.58
N PRO A 64 11.04 8.43 17.29
CA PRO A 64 12.27 7.66 17.46
C PRO A 64 12.06 6.29 18.11
N ASP A 65 10.92 6.10 18.78
CA ASP A 65 10.51 4.87 19.46
C ASP A 65 9.62 3.97 18.59
N ALA A 66 9.40 4.34 17.32
CA ALA A 66 8.61 3.52 16.42
C ALA A 66 9.35 2.19 16.16
N PRO A 67 8.71 1.02 16.40
CA PRO A 67 9.33 -0.26 16.12
C PRO A 67 9.82 -0.31 14.67
N PRO A 68 11.08 -0.70 14.41
CA PRO A 68 11.57 -0.85 13.05
C PRO A 68 10.61 -1.76 12.29
N LYS A 69 10.03 -1.27 11.18
CA LYS A 69 9.23 -2.13 10.32
C LYS A 69 10.14 -3.26 9.84
N ARG A 70 9.96 -4.43 10.44
CA ARG A 70 10.59 -5.67 9.99
C ARG A 70 10.20 -5.79 8.53
N GLY A 71 11.18 -5.64 7.63
CA GLY A 71 10.96 -5.81 6.20
C GLY A 71 10.19 -7.11 5.99
N ARG A 72 9.25 -7.12 5.02
CA ARG A 72 8.41 -8.28 4.68
C ARG A 72 9.19 -9.55 5.01
N GLY A 73 8.78 -10.19 6.10
CA GLY A 73 9.59 -11.21 6.76
C GLY A 73 10.02 -12.23 5.72
N ARG A 74 11.25 -12.74 5.89
CA ARG A 74 11.83 -13.87 5.16
C ARG A 74 10.71 -14.75 4.57
N PRO A 75 10.70 -15.02 3.25
CA PRO A 75 9.72 -15.93 2.65
C PRO A 75 9.50 -17.12 3.57
N PRO A 76 8.23 -17.52 3.85
CA PRO A 76 7.95 -18.62 4.75
C PRO A 76 8.85 -19.79 4.37
N LYS A 77 9.70 -20.21 5.31
CA LYS A 77 10.64 -21.31 5.03
C LYS A 77 9.80 -22.49 4.53
N PRO A 78 10.07 -23.07 3.35
CA PRO A 78 9.31 -24.21 2.86
C PRO A 78 9.30 -25.28 3.96
N LYS A 79 8.10 -25.73 4.36
CA LYS A 79 7.97 -26.84 5.31
C LYS A 79 8.62 -28.07 4.65
N PRO A 80 9.52 -28.80 5.32
CA PRO A 80 10.05 -30.04 4.77
C PRO A 80 8.88 -31.00 4.53
N VAL A 81 8.78 -31.52 3.30
CA VAL A 81 7.84 -32.58 2.97
C VAL A 81 8.33 -33.81 3.74
N LEU A 82 7.58 -34.23 4.76
CA LEU A 82 7.85 -35.47 5.48
C LEU A 82 7.75 -36.65 4.49
N PRO A 83 8.61 -37.67 4.61
CA PRO A 83 8.66 -38.77 3.65
C PRO A 83 7.33 -39.54 3.57
N PRO A 84 6.99 -40.09 2.40
CA PRO A 84 5.73 -40.79 2.18
C PRO A 84 5.78 -42.15 2.86
N GLY A 85 4.85 -42.40 3.77
CA GLY A 85 4.70 -43.73 4.36
C GLY A 85 3.66 -43.78 5.45
N GLY A 86 2.38 -43.94 5.06
CA GLY A 86 1.33 -44.33 6.01
C GLY A 86 -0.08 -43.83 5.66
N VAL A 87 -0.68 -44.44 4.64
CA VAL A 87 -2.13 -44.73 4.47
C VAL A 87 -3.17 -43.73 5.01
N ASN A 88 -3.84 -42.99 4.12
CA ASN A 88 -5.24 -43.26 3.75
C ASN A 88 -5.74 -42.16 2.82
N ALA A 89 -6.08 -42.56 1.60
CA ALA A 89 -6.80 -41.75 0.64
C ALA A 89 -8.25 -41.60 1.11
N MET A 90 -8.70 -40.36 1.37
CA MET A 90 -10.10 -39.96 1.15
C MET A 90 -10.16 -38.48 0.73
N SER A 91 -10.44 -38.31 -0.57
CA SER A 91 -11.14 -37.21 -1.25
C SER A 91 -10.98 -35.76 -0.75
N ALA A 92 -10.17 -34.98 -1.47
CA ALA A 92 -10.30 -33.53 -1.52
C ALA A 92 -11.26 -33.14 -2.66
N PRO A 93 -12.29 -32.29 -2.45
CA PRO A 93 -12.99 -31.67 -3.56
C PRO A 93 -12.14 -30.52 -4.13
N PHE A 94 -12.03 -30.60 -5.45
CA PHE A 94 -11.31 -29.81 -6.43
C PHE A 94 -11.25 -28.29 -6.20
N LEU A 95 -10.06 -27.76 -6.49
CA LEU A 95 -9.74 -26.35 -6.66
C LEU A 95 -10.55 -25.78 -7.84
N PHE A 96 -11.39 -24.78 -7.57
CA PHE A 96 -11.93 -23.93 -8.65
C PHE A 96 -10.78 -23.10 -9.25
N SER A 97 -10.54 -23.29 -10.54
CA SER A 97 -9.59 -22.54 -11.36
C SER A 97 -10.06 -21.10 -11.56
N ASN A 98 -9.13 -20.14 -11.44
CA ASN A 98 -9.35 -18.71 -11.72
C ASN A 98 -9.67 -18.38 -13.20
N LEU A 99 -9.90 -19.39 -14.04
CA LEU A 99 -10.18 -19.21 -15.47
C LEU A 99 -11.69 -19.03 -15.73
N ASP A 100 -12.56 -19.66 -14.93
CA ASP A 100 -14.02 -19.56 -15.07
C ASP A 100 -14.58 -18.20 -14.61
N LEU A 101 -13.79 -17.43 -13.85
CA LEU A 101 -14.20 -16.11 -13.38
C LEU A 101 -14.13 -15.05 -14.49
N MET A 102 -13.24 -15.21 -15.48
CA MET A 102 -13.10 -14.24 -16.59
C MET A 102 -14.16 -14.42 -17.68
N ASP A 103 -14.73 -15.61 -17.83
CA ASP A 103 -15.83 -15.86 -18.77
C ASP A 103 -17.19 -15.37 -18.23
N SER A 104 -17.36 -15.32 -16.90
CA SER A 104 -18.57 -14.77 -16.28
C SER A 104 -18.69 -13.24 -16.43
N ILE A 105 -17.57 -12.50 -16.37
CA ILE A 105 -17.57 -11.03 -16.57
C ILE A 105 -17.74 -10.65 -18.04
N ALA A 106 -17.24 -11.47 -18.98
CA ALA A 106 -17.43 -11.22 -20.41
C ALA A 106 -18.92 -11.30 -20.82
N THR A 107 -19.70 -12.20 -20.19
CA THR A 107 -21.15 -12.31 -20.45
C THR A 107 -21.94 -11.10 -19.90
N ILE A 108 -21.44 -10.43 -18.86
CA ILE A 108 -22.14 -9.28 -18.24
C ILE A 108 -21.98 -8.00 -19.06
N MET A 109 -20.95 -7.89 -19.92
CA MET A 109 -20.76 -6.69 -20.75
C MET A 109 -21.52 -6.70 -22.09
N ASP A 110 -22.15 -7.80 -22.49
CA ASP A 110 -22.90 -7.89 -23.76
C ASP A 110 -24.42 -7.61 -23.63
N HIS A 111 -24.89 -7.14 -22.46
CA HIS A 111 -26.31 -6.89 -22.20
C HIS A 111 -26.70 -5.43 -21.89
N PHE A 112 -25.79 -4.48 -22.18
CA PHE A 112 -26.11 -3.04 -22.14
C PHE A 112 -25.70 -2.39 -23.46
N ASN A 113 -26.51 -2.64 -24.50
CA ASN A 113 -26.67 -1.76 -25.64
C ASN A 113 -28.15 -1.38 -25.74
#